data_AF-K2L4I4-F1
#
_entry.id   AF-K2L4I4-F1
#
_cell.length_a   1.000
_cell.length_b   1.000
_cell.length_c   1.000
_cell.angle_alpha   90.00
_cell.angle_beta   90.00
_cell.angle_gamma   90.00
#
_symmetry.space_group_name_H-M   'P 1'
#
loop_
_entity.id
_entity.type
_entity.pdbx_description
1 polymer ?
#
loop_
_entity_poly.entity_id
_entity_poly.type
_entity_poly.pdbx_seq_one_letter_code
_entity_poly.pdbx_strand_id
1 'polypeptide(L)'
;MKYLPLLLTGGLALTACSPAQQSQPAPETAQKAAAESTDMAFNPNYRDYLKTLASDEFGGRAPATEGEEMTVSFIENHFREWGLKPFNSEQDSYRQSVPLVKLIPYKVSSLTLNGAAGEHSFGYRTQMNAWTPRVTDRVDVTDSDVVFVGYGIVAPEYDWNDYEGVDVTGKTVVMFVNDPGYATEDESLFTGKAMTYYGRWTYKFEEAARQGAKAAIIIHETGPAGYGWGVVAGGSPVRFDLARDNKNMDRAEVEGWINSEAAESLFADMGTSLAAMHERALGDDFKAMPLDLKASVTIDNKYEYLESDNVIGYIEGSKYPEEHVIYMAHWDHLGSNPINPDDKIYNGAQDDATGTAGVMAIAEQFAKAEQPERSIVFITVTAEERGLLGSAWYAEHPLLPLEKAVGGINMDMMNVYGPMKDMVVIGYGNSQMDDLLNKYVQQQDRYIAPEPTPEAGLFYRSDHFNLAKKGVPVLFARGGDDHFEKGKEYGAEQMRNFIANDYHKPSDEYREDFDLRGIQQNLAVFYRMGDELANSRSWPQWTEGNEFKPVREQSAQQRQSAQ
;
A
#
# COMPACT_ATOMS: atom_id res chain seq x y z
N MET A 1 93.75 -9.17 -24.96
CA MET A 1 94.40 -10.00 -26.00
C MET A 1 93.31 -10.54 -26.92
N LYS A 2 93.44 -10.28 -28.23
CA LYS A 2 92.97 -11.06 -29.39
C LYS A 2 91.47 -11.37 -29.59
N TYR A 3 90.89 -10.68 -30.59
CA TYR A 3 90.08 -11.12 -31.74
C TYR A 3 89.26 -12.44 -31.70
N LEU A 4 87.95 -12.31 -32.03
CA LEU A 4 87.07 -13.00 -33.02
C LEU A 4 87.62 -14.23 -33.82
N PRO A 5 86.82 -15.06 -34.57
CA PRO A 5 85.35 -15.20 -34.79
C PRO A 5 84.82 -16.66 -35.01
N LEU A 6 83.55 -16.76 -35.46
CA LEU A 6 82.97 -17.72 -36.45
C LEU A 6 82.38 -19.08 -35.96
N LEU A 7 81.05 -19.30 -36.12
CA LEU A 7 80.46 -20.07 -37.25
C LEU A 7 78.95 -20.32 -37.11
N LEU A 8 78.27 -20.20 -38.26
CA LEU A 8 76.86 -20.50 -38.58
C LEU A 8 76.56 -22.02 -38.64
N THR A 9 75.34 -22.40 -38.24
CA THR A 9 74.41 -23.33 -38.91
C THR A 9 73.03 -23.12 -38.24
N GLY A 10 71.89 -22.87 -38.89
CA GLY A 10 71.42 -23.32 -40.20
C GLY A 10 70.32 -24.38 -40.00
N GLY A 11 69.12 -23.98 -39.54
CA GLY A 11 67.97 -24.86 -39.36
C GLY A 11 66.68 -24.20 -39.83
N LEU A 12 66.14 -24.69 -40.95
CA LEU A 12 64.84 -24.32 -41.50
C LEU A 12 63.71 -24.81 -40.57
N ALA A 13 62.79 -23.93 -40.21
CA ALA A 13 61.46 -24.29 -39.74
C ALA A 13 60.42 -23.74 -40.73
N LEU A 14 59.66 -24.64 -41.33
CA LEU A 14 58.47 -24.36 -42.13
C LEU A 14 57.33 -23.96 -41.19
N THR A 15 56.97 -22.68 -41.14
CA THR A 15 55.72 -22.21 -40.51
C THR A 15 54.72 -21.84 -41.60
N ALA A 16 53.62 -22.57 -41.67
CA ALA A 16 52.49 -22.26 -42.53
C ALA A 16 51.81 -20.96 -42.09
N CYS A 17 51.61 -20.05 -43.04
CA CYS A 17 50.86 -18.82 -42.88
C CYS A 17 49.36 -19.12 -42.69
N SER A 18 48.78 -18.71 -41.56
CA SER A 18 47.35 -18.41 -41.48
C SER A 18 47.18 -16.89 -41.48
N PRO A 19 46.32 -16.30 -42.33
CA PRO A 19 46.02 -14.89 -42.24
C PRO A 19 45.30 -14.62 -40.92
N ALA A 20 45.84 -13.70 -40.14
CA ALA A 20 45.19 -13.15 -38.95
C ALA A 20 43.85 -12.53 -39.39
N GLN A 21 42.75 -13.15 -38.96
CA GLN A 21 41.43 -12.63 -39.18
C GLN A 21 41.26 -11.43 -38.25
N GLN A 22 41.37 -10.22 -38.80
CA GLN A 22 40.95 -9.00 -38.12
C GLN A 22 39.46 -9.15 -37.80
N SER A 23 39.15 -9.42 -36.54
CA SER A 23 37.80 -9.31 -36.01
C SER A 23 37.40 -7.84 -36.12
N GLN A 24 36.57 -7.53 -37.12
CA GLN A 24 35.84 -6.27 -37.11
C GLN A 24 35.00 -6.23 -35.82
N PRO A 25 35.02 -5.13 -35.05
CA PRO A 25 34.03 -4.96 -34.00
C PRO A 25 32.66 -4.98 -34.67
N ALA A 26 31.79 -5.89 -34.22
CA ALA A 26 30.39 -5.81 -34.56
C ALA A 26 29.87 -4.43 -34.11
N PRO A 27 28.98 -3.77 -34.88
CA PRO A 27 28.53 -2.43 -34.53
C PRO A 27 27.73 -2.48 -33.22
N GLU A 28 28.27 -1.89 -32.16
CA GLU A 28 27.62 -1.63 -30.86
C GLU A 28 26.26 -0.92 -30.99
N THR A 29 25.99 -0.30 -32.14
CA THR A 29 24.76 0.41 -32.45
C THR A 29 23.58 -0.52 -32.78
N ALA A 30 23.81 -1.76 -33.20
CA ALA A 30 22.72 -2.67 -33.59
C ALA A 30 22.08 -3.41 -32.40
N GLN A 31 22.81 -3.59 -31.29
CA GLN A 31 22.26 -4.18 -30.05
C GLN A 31 21.62 -3.13 -29.14
N LYS A 32 22.05 -1.87 -29.21
CA LYS A 32 21.43 -0.77 -28.48
C LYS A 32 20.05 -0.37 -29.06
N ALA A 33 19.84 -0.61 -30.36
CA ALA A 33 18.58 -0.32 -31.05
C ALA A 33 17.47 -1.39 -30.82
N ALA A 34 17.80 -2.56 -30.26
CA ALA A 34 16.79 -3.55 -29.87
C ALA A 34 16.14 -3.25 -28.51
N ALA A 35 16.72 -2.32 -27.73
CA ALA A 35 16.19 -1.83 -26.46
C ALA A 35 15.23 -0.62 -26.62
N GLU A 36 14.99 -0.15 -27.85
CA GLU A 36 13.76 0.57 -28.22
C GLU A 36 12.58 -0.44 -28.34
N SER A 37 12.50 -1.32 -27.32
CA SER A 37 11.95 -2.66 -27.37
C SER A 37 10.42 -2.68 -27.40
N THR A 38 9.86 -3.83 -27.79
CA THR A 38 8.42 -4.16 -27.69
C THR A 38 7.80 -3.80 -26.33
N ASP A 39 8.60 -3.72 -25.26
CA ASP A 39 8.14 -3.40 -23.91
C ASP A 39 7.78 -1.92 -23.76
N MET A 40 8.32 -1.02 -24.59
CA MET A 40 7.96 0.41 -24.61
C MET A 40 6.57 0.66 -25.21
N ALA A 41 5.95 -0.38 -25.79
CA ALA A 41 4.62 -0.36 -26.37
C ALA A 41 3.83 -1.64 -26.00
N PHE A 42 4.00 -2.11 -24.76
CA PHE A 42 3.35 -3.33 -24.24
C PHE A 42 1.85 -3.40 -24.54
N ASN A 43 1.12 -2.31 -24.30
CA ASN A 43 -0.28 -2.18 -24.66
C ASN A 43 -0.54 -0.82 -25.33
N PRO A 44 -0.96 -0.80 -26.62
CA PRO A 44 -1.20 0.44 -27.35
C PRO A 44 -2.44 1.21 -26.89
N ASN A 45 -3.40 0.55 -26.24
CA ASN A 45 -4.66 1.15 -25.76
C ASN A 45 -4.54 1.76 -24.36
N TYR A 46 -3.46 1.47 -23.62
CA TYR A 46 -3.25 1.95 -22.25
C TYR A 46 -3.47 3.47 -22.08
N ARG A 47 -2.95 4.27 -23.02
CA ARG A 47 -3.10 5.74 -22.97
C ARG A 47 -4.56 6.15 -23.05
N ASP A 48 -5.36 5.46 -23.85
CA ASP A 48 -6.78 5.77 -24.02
C ASP A 48 -7.55 5.38 -22.74
N TYR A 49 -7.25 4.23 -22.13
CA TYR A 49 -7.82 3.85 -20.83
C TYR A 49 -7.54 4.90 -19.76
N LEU A 50 -6.27 5.29 -19.61
CA LEU A 50 -5.85 6.31 -18.65
C LEU A 50 -6.56 7.65 -18.90
N LYS A 51 -6.58 8.12 -20.15
CA LYS A 51 -7.18 9.39 -20.51
C LYS A 51 -8.69 9.42 -20.25
N THR A 52 -9.38 8.31 -20.53
CA THR A 52 -10.82 8.19 -20.26
C THR A 52 -11.11 8.18 -18.77
N LEU A 53 -10.42 7.33 -18.01
CA LEU A 53 -10.60 7.22 -16.56
C LEU A 53 -10.35 8.56 -15.87
N ALA A 54 -9.29 9.28 -16.26
CA ALA A 54 -8.90 10.57 -15.70
C ALA A 54 -9.64 11.79 -16.29
N SER A 55 -10.71 11.59 -17.06
CA SER A 55 -11.45 12.69 -17.69
C SER A 55 -12.42 13.37 -16.73
N ASP A 56 -12.71 14.66 -16.98
CA ASP A 56 -13.74 15.41 -16.24
C ASP A 56 -15.12 14.75 -16.31
N GLU A 57 -15.40 14.05 -17.41
CA GLU A 57 -16.65 13.31 -17.61
C GLU A 57 -16.86 12.26 -16.52
N PHE A 58 -15.77 11.67 -16.00
CA PHE A 58 -15.80 10.67 -14.93
C PHE A 58 -15.81 11.32 -13.53
N GLY A 59 -15.82 12.66 -13.45
CA GLY A 59 -16.16 13.43 -12.23
C GLY A 59 -15.30 13.15 -11.00
N GLY A 60 -14.08 12.67 -11.19
CA GLY A 60 -13.14 12.29 -10.13
C GLY A 60 -13.49 11.02 -9.35
N ARG A 61 -14.43 10.21 -9.88
CA ARG A 61 -14.64 8.80 -9.49
C ARG A 61 -14.81 8.55 -7.99
N ALA A 62 -15.47 9.45 -7.26
CA ALA A 62 -15.79 9.18 -5.86
C ALA A 62 -16.82 8.04 -5.75
N PRO A 63 -16.74 7.21 -4.69
CA PRO A 63 -17.76 6.20 -4.42
C PRO A 63 -19.16 6.81 -4.22
N ALA A 64 -20.18 6.06 -4.61
CA ALA A 64 -21.59 6.40 -4.67
C ALA A 64 -21.91 7.65 -5.53
N THR A 65 -21.24 7.83 -6.66
CA THR A 65 -21.47 8.96 -7.59
C THR A 65 -21.74 8.52 -9.03
N GLU A 66 -22.16 9.44 -9.90
CA GLU A 66 -22.28 9.19 -11.34
C GLU A 66 -20.94 8.81 -11.98
N GLY A 67 -19.84 9.39 -11.49
CA GLY A 67 -18.48 9.08 -11.93
C GLY A 67 -18.06 7.63 -11.64
N GLU A 68 -18.52 7.06 -10.52
CA GLU A 68 -18.39 5.63 -10.25
C GLU A 68 -19.11 4.79 -11.30
N GLU A 69 -20.39 5.06 -11.56
CA GLU A 69 -21.19 4.25 -12.48
C GLU A 69 -20.56 4.22 -13.88
N MET A 70 -20.02 5.37 -14.33
CA MET A 70 -19.28 5.47 -15.58
C MET A 70 -17.99 4.65 -15.55
N THR A 71 -17.22 4.73 -14.45
CA THR A 71 -15.96 3.98 -14.27
C THR A 71 -16.20 2.47 -14.25
N VAL A 72 -17.13 2.02 -13.42
CA VAL A 72 -17.47 0.61 -13.26
C VAL A 72 -17.98 0.04 -14.57
N SER A 73 -18.90 0.74 -15.25
CA SER A 73 -19.40 0.34 -16.57
C SER A 73 -18.30 0.27 -17.63
N PHE A 74 -17.37 1.23 -17.63
CA PHE A 74 -16.26 1.26 -18.57
C PHE A 74 -15.35 0.02 -18.42
N ILE A 75 -14.95 -0.30 -17.19
CA ILE A 75 -14.10 -1.46 -16.91
C ILE A 75 -14.85 -2.77 -17.20
N GLU A 76 -16.10 -2.89 -16.74
CA GLU A 76 -16.96 -4.05 -16.95
C GLU A 76 -17.16 -4.36 -18.44
N ASN A 77 -17.44 -3.33 -19.25
CA ASN A 77 -17.64 -3.50 -20.68
C ASN A 77 -16.39 -4.01 -21.38
N HIS A 78 -15.21 -3.49 -21.03
CA HIS A 78 -13.95 -3.98 -21.59
C HIS A 78 -13.62 -5.41 -21.14
N PHE A 79 -13.84 -5.75 -19.87
CA PHE A 79 -13.67 -7.14 -19.41
C PHE A 79 -14.59 -8.10 -20.18
N ARG A 80 -15.84 -7.70 -20.43
CA ARG A 80 -16.79 -8.47 -21.24
C ARG A 80 -16.34 -8.58 -22.70
N GLU A 81 -15.89 -7.49 -23.31
CA GLU A 81 -15.38 -7.48 -24.70
C GLU A 81 -14.17 -8.39 -24.89
N TRP A 82 -13.30 -8.47 -23.89
CA TRP A 82 -12.14 -9.36 -23.88
C TRP A 82 -12.48 -10.81 -23.52
N GLY A 83 -13.75 -11.11 -23.21
CA GLY A 83 -14.22 -12.47 -22.95
C GLY A 83 -13.75 -13.03 -21.60
N LEU A 84 -13.43 -12.17 -20.64
CA LEU A 84 -13.20 -12.60 -19.26
C LEU A 84 -14.48 -13.23 -18.71
N LYS A 85 -14.34 -14.08 -17.70
CA LYS A 85 -15.49 -14.56 -16.94
C LYS A 85 -15.88 -13.54 -15.87
N PRO A 86 -17.18 -13.32 -15.63
CA PRO A 86 -17.66 -12.39 -14.62
C PRO A 86 -17.47 -12.93 -13.19
N PHE A 87 -17.39 -12.03 -12.21
CA PHE A 87 -17.44 -12.35 -10.78
C PHE A 87 -18.60 -13.28 -10.42
N ASN A 88 -19.81 -12.92 -10.87
CA ASN A 88 -21.01 -13.70 -10.69
C ASN A 88 -21.53 -14.19 -12.05
N SER A 89 -21.22 -15.45 -12.37
CA SER A 89 -21.64 -16.09 -13.62
C SER A 89 -23.14 -16.31 -13.73
N GLU A 90 -23.89 -16.40 -12.62
CA GLU A 90 -25.34 -16.57 -12.67
C GLU A 90 -26.06 -15.27 -13.07
N GLN A 91 -25.48 -14.13 -12.67
CA GLN A 91 -26.03 -12.80 -12.94
C GLN A 91 -25.36 -12.10 -14.13
N ASP A 92 -24.35 -12.72 -14.76
CA ASP A 92 -23.46 -12.11 -15.76
C ASP A 92 -22.89 -10.75 -15.31
N SER A 93 -22.54 -10.66 -14.02
CA SER A 93 -22.09 -9.43 -13.38
C SER A 93 -20.62 -9.50 -13.00
N TYR A 94 -19.87 -8.49 -13.41
CA TYR A 94 -18.50 -8.26 -12.97
C TYR A 94 -18.43 -7.50 -11.65
N ARG A 95 -19.56 -6.99 -11.16
CA ARG A 95 -19.62 -6.13 -9.97
C ARG A 95 -19.76 -6.96 -8.70
N GLN A 96 -18.86 -6.70 -7.74
CA GLN A 96 -19.01 -7.15 -6.37
C GLN A 96 -19.40 -5.93 -5.53
N SER A 97 -20.66 -5.94 -5.07
CA SER A 97 -21.18 -4.89 -4.19
C SER A 97 -20.43 -4.85 -2.85
N VAL A 98 -20.03 -3.66 -2.46
CA VAL A 98 -19.31 -3.30 -1.23
C VAL A 98 -20.24 -2.41 -0.39
N PRO A 99 -20.77 -2.93 0.73
CA PRO A 99 -21.65 -2.16 1.58
C PRO A 99 -20.83 -1.21 2.45
N LEU A 100 -21.10 0.09 2.34
CA LEU A 100 -20.36 1.16 3.02
C LEU A 100 -21.26 1.90 4.01
N VAL A 101 -20.64 2.49 5.03
CA VAL A 101 -21.26 3.45 5.92
C VAL A 101 -20.40 4.70 6.02
N LYS A 102 -21.02 5.85 5.79
CA LYS A 102 -20.43 7.17 5.95
C LYS A 102 -20.78 7.70 7.33
N LEU A 103 -19.78 8.05 8.13
CA LEU A 103 -19.90 8.61 9.47
C LEU A 103 -19.58 10.10 9.42
N ILE A 104 -20.47 10.94 9.96
CA ILE A 104 -20.43 12.39 9.84
C ILE A 104 -20.48 13.00 11.25
N PRO A 105 -19.33 13.09 11.95
CA PRO A 105 -19.28 13.78 13.22
C PRO A 105 -19.52 15.27 12.98
N TYR A 106 -20.62 15.80 13.52
CA TYR A 106 -21.01 17.20 13.32
C TYR A 106 -20.84 18.05 14.58
N LYS A 107 -20.62 17.41 15.74
CA LYS A 107 -20.24 18.09 16.97
C LYS A 107 -19.36 17.19 17.83
N VAL A 108 -18.14 17.64 18.07
CA VAL A 108 -17.15 16.97 18.92
C VAL A 108 -16.80 17.92 20.06
N SER A 109 -16.91 17.48 21.31
CA SER A 109 -16.46 18.29 22.45
C SER A 109 -14.93 18.35 22.50
N SER A 110 -14.37 19.23 23.33
CA SER A 110 -12.99 19.04 23.78
C SER A 110 -12.83 17.68 24.47
N LEU A 111 -11.65 17.09 24.38
CA LEU A 111 -11.24 15.99 25.25
C LEU A 111 -10.82 16.62 26.58
N THR A 112 -11.50 16.28 27.66
CA THR A 112 -11.08 16.71 29.01
C THR A 112 -10.38 15.57 29.72
N LEU A 113 -9.25 15.88 30.36
CA LEU A 113 -8.52 14.97 31.24
C LEU A 113 -8.50 15.59 32.64
N ASN A 114 -9.16 14.92 33.59
CA ASN A 114 -9.31 15.39 34.96
C ASN A 114 -8.46 14.57 35.92
N GLY A 115 -7.63 15.23 36.72
CA GLY A 115 -6.75 14.61 37.72
C GLY A 115 -6.56 15.47 38.95
N ALA A 116 -5.65 15.04 39.83
CA ALA A 116 -5.34 15.77 41.07
C ALA A 116 -4.71 17.15 40.81
N ALA A 117 -4.02 17.32 39.69
CA ALA A 117 -3.38 18.58 39.28
C ALA A 117 -4.37 19.59 38.65
N GLY A 118 -5.57 19.15 38.26
CA GLY A 118 -6.60 19.99 37.64
C GLY A 118 -7.27 19.35 36.43
N GLU A 119 -7.98 20.18 35.66
CA GLU A 119 -8.57 19.81 34.38
C GLU A 119 -7.69 20.31 33.23
N HIS A 120 -7.35 19.42 32.30
CA HIS A 120 -6.87 19.79 30.96
C HIS A 120 -8.02 19.68 29.96
N SER A 121 -8.06 20.59 29.00
CA SER A 121 -9.08 20.60 27.93
C SER A 121 -8.40 20.79 26.58
N PHE A 122 -8.49 19.78 25.72
CA PHE A 122 -7.87 19.78 24.40
C PHE A 122 -8.92 19.98 23.30
N GLY A 123 -8.77 21.06 22.55
CA GLY A 123 -9.72 21.45 21.51
C GLY A 123 -9.71 20.50 20.30
N TYR A 124 -10.90 20.22 19.77
CA TYR A 124 -11.08 19.46 18.54
C TYR A 124 -10.45 20.18 17.34
N ARG A 125 -9.65 19.45 16.55
CA ARG A 125 -8.86 19.91 15.39
C ARG A 125 -7.79 20.96 15.71
N THR A 126 -7.47 21.18 16.98
CA THR A 126 -6.33 22.01 17.40
C THR A 126 -5.29 21.16 18.12
N GLN A 127 -5.67 20.55 19.24
CA GLN A 127 -4.81 19.71 20.08
C GLN A 127 -5.23 18.24 20.06
N MET A 128 -6.50 17.97 19.75
CA MET A 128 -7.09 16.65 19.67
C MET A 128 -7.86 16.49 18.36
N ASN A 129 -7.87 15.29 17.78
CA ASN A 129 -8.80 14.94 16.70
C ASN A 129 -9.42 13.57 16.99
N ALA A 130 -10.72 13.53 17.27
CA ALA A 130 -11.44 12.32 17.67
C ALA A 130 -12.68 12.10 16.81
N TRP A 131 -13.00 10.83 16.58
CA TRP A 131 -14.21 10.38 15.89
C TRP A 131 -14.74 9.12 16.61
N THR A 132 -15.93 8.68 16.21
CA THR A 132 -16.42 7.36 16.57
C THR A 132 -16.38 6.48 15.32
N PRO A 133 -15.82 5.25 15.39
CA PRO A 133 -15.95 4.26 14.33
C PRO A 133 -17.30 3.53 14.39
N ARG A 134 -18.07 3.70 15.47
CA ARG A 134 -19.34 3.01 15.71
C ARG A 134 -20.46 3.67 14.91
N VAL A 135 -21.34 2.85 14.31
CA VAL A 135 -22.51 3.34 13.59
C VAL A 135 -23.62 3.69 14.58
N THR A 136 -23.52 4.89 15.16
CA THR A 136 -24.44 5.45 16.18
C THR A 136 -24.56 6.96 16.02
N ASP A 137 -25.66 7.53 16.53
CA ASP A 137 -25.90 8.98 16.52
C ASP A 137 -25.09 9.73 17.57
N ARG A 138 -24.64 9.03 18.62
CA ARG A 138 -23.86 9.65 19.71
C ARG A 138 -23.02 8.62 20.44
N VAL A 139 -21.84 9.04 20.89
CA VAL A 139 -21.05 8.37 21.93
C VAL A 139 -20.71 9.34 23.05
N ASP A 140 -20.60 8.80 24.27
CA ASP A 140 -20.31 9.58 25.48
C ASP A 140 -19.32 8.80 26.37
N VAL A 141 -18.07 9.20 26.27
CA VAL A 141 -17.02 8.75 27.19
C VAL A 141 -17.03 9.76 28.33
N THR A 142 -17.38 9.31 29.54
CA THR A 142 -17.41 10.15 30.74
C THR A 142 -16.56 9.49 31.83
N ASP A 143 -15.66 10.27 32.43
CA ASP A 143 -14.79 9.88 33.55
C ASP A 143 -14.14 8.48 33.41
N SER A 144 -13.70 8.18 32.19
CA SER A 144 -13.01 6.93 31.84
C SER A 144 -11.59 6.95 32.38
N ASP A 145 -11.17 5.92 33.12
CA ASP A 145 -9.78 5.81 33.59
C ASP A 145 -8.81 5.86 32.40
N VAL A 146 -7.73 6.61 32.53
CA VAL A 146 -6.70 6.68 31.49
C VAL A 146 -5.52 5.76 31.83
N VAL A 147 -5.14 4.91 30.89
CA VAL A 147 -3.99 4.02 30.97
C VAL A 147 -3.03 4.32 29.82
N PHE A 148 -1.76 4.53 30.13
CA PHE A 148 -0.72 4.59 29.11
C PHE A 148 -0.20 3.18 28.84
N VAL A 149 -0.24 2.78 27.57
CA VAL A 149 0.08 1.42 27.12
C VAL A 149 1.29 1.42 26.18
N GLY A 150 2.25 2.34 26.37
CA GLY A 150 3.48 2.35 25.58
C GLY A 150 3.19 2.58 24.10
N TYR A 151 3.52 1.61 23.25
CA TYR A 151 3.22 1.63 21.82
C TYR A 151 1.88 0.95 21.47
N GLY A 152 1.22 0.30 22.43
CA GLY A 152 -0.06 -0.40 22.23
C GLY A 152 0.07 -1.62 21.33
N ILE A 153 1.16 -2.38 21.44
CA ILE A 153 1.51 -3.50 20.57
C ILE A 153 1.35 -4.85 21.27
N VAL A 154 0.82 -5.83 20.54
CA VAL A 154 0.88 -7.27 20.84
C VAL A 154 1.50 -7.98 19.63
N ALA A 155 2.78 -8.33 19.73
CA ALA A 155 3.57 -8.93 18.67
C ALA A 155 4.44 -10.09 19.21
N PRO A 156 3.85 -11.31 19.33
CA PRO A 156 4.53 -12.46 19.94
C PRO A 156 5.84 -12.87 19.26
N GLU A 157 5.98 -12.65 17.95
CA GLU A 157 7.19 -12.92 17.18
C GLU A 157 8.38 -12.01 17.56
N TYR A 158 8.10 -10.88 18.20
CA TYR A 158 9.09 -9.96 18.77
C TYR A 158 9.19 -10.05 20.30
N ASP A 159 8.51 -11.02 20.93
CA ASP A 159 8.38 -11.12 22.39
C ASP A 159 7.87 -9.81 23.04
N TRP A 160 6.96 -9.10 22.33
CA TRP A 160 6.48 -7.77 22.74
C TRP A 160 4.98 -7.78 23.05
N ASN A 161 4.60 -7.34 24.25
CA ASN A 161 3.19 -7.20 24.64
C ASN A 161 2.96 -6.05 25.64
N ASP A 162 2.58 -4.88 25.12
CA ASP A 162 2.31 -3.68 25.92
C ASP A 162 1.05 -3.80 26.81
N TYR A 163 0.17 -4.75 26.51
CA TYR A 163 -1.06 -5.01 27.27
C TYR A 163 -0.88 -6.13 28.30
N GLU A 164 0.32 -6.69 28.46
CA GLU A 164 0.54 -7.80 29.37
C GLU A 164 0.26 -7.40 30.83
N GLY A 165 -0.65 -8.14 31.47
CA GLY A 165 -0.95 -7.98 32.88
C GLY A 165 -1.75 -6.71 33.25
N VAL A 166 -2.32 -6.00 32.28
CA VAL A 166 -3.20 -4.84 32.49
C VAL A 166 -4.62 -5.11 32.01
N ASP A 167 -5.62 -4.62 32.76
CA ASP A 167 -7.02 -4.63 32.32
C ASP A 167 -7.42 -3.22 31.85
N VAL A 168 -7.61 -3.08 30.55
CA VAL A 168 -8.04 -1.84 29.90
C VAL A 168 -9.52 -1.85 29.54
N THR A 169 -10.27 -2.86 29.98
CA THR A 169 -11.70 -2.99 29.69
C THR A 169 -12.48 -1.76 30.18
N GLY A 170 -13.16 -1.09 29.27
CA GLY A 170 -13.94 0.10 29.59
C GLY A 170 -13.11 1.37 29.86
N LYS A 171 -11.79 1.33 29.67
CA LYS A 171 -10.85 2.44 29.94
C LYS A 171 -10.47 3.19 28.67
N THR A 172 -9.89 4.37 28.84
CA THR A 172 -9.24 5.12 27.75
C THR A 172 -7.77 4.75 27.72
N VAL A 173 -7.29 4.23 26.60
CA VAL A 173 -5.86 3.94 26.42
C VAL A 173 -5.18 5.07 25.63
N VAL A 174 -3.98 5.42 26.05
CA VAL A 174 -3.10 6.39 25.38
C VAL A 174 -1.81 5.68 24.98
N MET A 175 -1.36 5.88 23.74
CA MET A 175 -0.19 5.17 23.18
C MET A 175 0.57 6.02 22.16
N PHE A 176 1.83 5.69 21.92
CA PHE A 176 2.64 6.29 20.87
C PHE A 176 2.27 5.75 19.48
N VAL A 177 2.44 6.59 18.46
CA VAL A 177 2.42 6.16 17.06
C VAL A 177 3.76 5.47 16.70
N ASN A 178 3.77 4.65 15.65
CA ASN A 178 4.91 3.84 15.21
C ASN A 178 5.28 2.73 16.22
N ASP A 179 6.36 2.00 15.98
CA ASP A 179 6.84 0.89 16.81
C ASP A 179 8.23 1.18 17.40
N PRO A 180 8.67 0.42 18.43
CA PRO A 180 9.97 0.60 19.08
C PRO A 180 11.18 0.56 18.14
N GLY A 181 11.09 -0.13 17.00
CA GLY A 181 12.17 -0.19 16.01
C GLY A 181 12.53 1.19 15.48
N TYR A 182 11.52 2.01 15.15
CA TYR A 182 11.74 3.37 14.64
C TYR A 182 12.46 4.26 15.66
N ALA A 183 12.08 4.15 16.93
CA ALA A 183 12.62 5.01 17.99
C ALA A 183 14.08 4.64 18.35
N THR A 184 14.44 3.36 18.22
CA THR A 184 15.80 2.86 18.54
C THR A 184 16.73 2.85 17.34
N GLU A 185 16.19 2.83 16.12
CA GLU A 185 16.90 2.56 14.87
C GLU A 185 17.67 1.23 14.87
N ASP A 186 17.35 0.31 15.78
CA ASP A 186 17.97 -1.01 15.88
C ASP A 186 17.29 -1.98 14.88
N GLU A 187 18.03 -2.41 13.85
CA GLU A 187 17.53 -3.37 12.85
C GLU A 187 17.16 -4.75 13.45
N SER A 188 17.57 -5.05 14.68
CA SER A 188 17.21 -6.28 15.40
C SER A 188 15.93 -6.17 16.23
N LEU A 189 15.38 -4.95 16.40
CA LEU A 189 14.13 -4.69 17.10
C LEU A 189 13.07 -4.25 16.08
N PHE A 190 12.04 -5.06 15.90
CA PHE A 190 11.09 -4.90 14.78
C PHE A 190 11.84 -4.91 13.44
N THR A 191 11.75 -3.82 12.66
CA THR A 191 12.44 -3.65 11.38
C THR A 191 13.29 -2.36 11.37
N GLY A 192 13.77 -1.94 12.55
CA GLY A 192 14.53 -0.72 12.73
C GLY A 192 13.74 0.49 12.25
N LYS A 193 14.31 1.28 11.34
CA LYS A 193 13.64 2.48 10.81
C LYS A 193 12.35 2.19 10.03
N ALA A 194 12.22 1.02 9.42
CA ALA A 194 11.03 0.66 8.66
C ALA A 194 9.85 0.45 9.62
N MET A 195 8.67 0.97 9.27
CA MET A 195 7.48 0.72 10.08
C MET A 195 7.02 -0.74 9.87
N THR A 196 6.59 -1.41 10.94
CA THR A 196 5.84 -2.68 10.87
C THR A 196 4.33 -2.44 10.91
N TYR A 197 3.49 -3.46 10.69
CA TYR A 197 2.04 -3.30 10.88
C TYR A 197 1.71 -2.82 12.30
N TYR A 198 2.48 -3.22 13.29
CA TYR A 198 2.34 -2.82 14.70
C TYR A 198 2.53 -1.31 14.93
N GLY A 199 3.35 -0.67 14.09
CA GLY A 199 3.53 0.78 14.12
C GLY A 199 2.37 1.57 13.52
N ARG A 200 1.51 0.92 12.73
CA ARG A 200 0.38 1.55 12.04
C ARG A 200 -0.72 1.95 13.02
N TRP A 201 -1.24 3.16 12.88
CA TRP A 201 -2.33 3.66 13.72
C TRP A 201 -3.62 2.83 13.64
N THR A 202 -3.91 2.22 12.50
CA THR A 202 -5.08 1.33 12.35
C THR A 202 -4.94 0.08 13.21
N TYR A 203 -3.76 -0.54 13.23
CA TYR A 203 -3.47 -1.64 14.14
C TYR A 203 -3.71 -1.24 15.59
N LYS A 204 -3.19 -0.07 15.99
CA LYS A 204 -3.29 0.43 17.37
C LYS A 204 -4.74 0.58 17.84
N PHE A 205 -5.61 1.12 17.00
CA PHE A 205 -7.04 1.22 17.31
C PHE A 205 -7.73 -0.15 17.32
N GLU A 206 -7.44 -1.02 16.35
CA GLU A 206 -7.98 -2.38 16.31
C GLU A 206 -7.56 -3.18 17.54
N GLU A 207 -6.29 -3.11 17.95
CA GLU A 207 -5.75 -3.83 19.10
C GLU A 207 -6.34 -3.28 20.40
N ALA A 208 -6.40 -1.96 20.58
CA ALA A 208 -7.06 -1.36 21.73
C ALA A 208 -8.53 -1.83 21.88
N ALA A 209 -9.25 -1.96 20.76
CA ALA A 209 -10.59 -2.51 20.75
C ALA A 209 -10.63 -4.00 21.12
N ARG A 210 -9.71 -4.83 20.60
CA ARG A 210 -9.57 -6.25 20.98
C ARG A 210 -9.31 -6.42 22.48
N GLN A 211 -8.57 -5.48 23.08
CA GLN A 211 -8.28 -5.45 24.52
C GLN A 211 -9.44 -4.88 25.37
N GLY A 212 -10.53 -4.43 24.74
CA GLY A 212 -11.73 -3.95 25.43
C GLY A 212 -11.72 -2.47 25.83
N ALA A 213 -10.78 -1.68 25.30
CA ALA A 213 -10.72 -0.24 25.58
C ALA A 213 -12.01 0.47 25.15
N LYS A 214 -12.51 1.37 26.01
CA LYS A 214 -13.65 2.25 25.69
C LYS A 214 -13.26 3.35 24.72
N ALA A 215 -12.04 3.89 24.85
CA ALA A 215 -11.50 4.87 23.92
C ALA A 215 -10.01 4.62 23.68
N ALA A 216 -9.53 4.95 22.50
CA ALA A 216 -8.12 4.80 22.12
C ALA A 216 -7.59 6.11 21.52
N ILE A 217 -6.53 6.65 22.13
CA ILE A 217 -5.94 7.93 21.78
C ILE A 217 -4.46 7.73 21.43
N ILE A 218 -4.07 8.10 20.22
CA ILE A 218 -2.68 8.05 19.77
C ILE A 218 -2.01 9.40 20.00
N ILE A 219 -0.78 9.39 20.51
CA ILE A 219 0.09 10.57 20.57
C ILE A 219 0.73 10.75 19.19
N HIS A 220 0.39 11.85 18.51
CA HIS A 220 0.94 12.21 17.22
C HIS A 220 2.32 12.85 17.38
N GLU A 221 3.25 12.39 16.55
CA GLU A 221 4.55 13.02 16.31
C GLU A 221 4.88 12.96 14.81
N THR A 222 5.37 14.05 14.24
CA THR A 222 5.54 14.19 12.78
C THR A 222 6.47 13.13 12.17
N GLY A 223 7.60 12.83 12.82
CA GLY A 223 8.55 11.83 12.36
C GLY A 223 7.94 10.42 12.38
N PRO A 224 7.59 9.90 13.57
CA PRO A 224 6.93 8.61 13.73
C PRO A 224 5.65 8.41 12.89
N ALA A 225 4.83 9.43 12.70
CA ALA A 225 3.62 9.34 11.87
C ALA A 225 3.90 9.40 10.36
N GLY A 226 5.05 9.93 9.94
CA GLY A 226 5.39 10.19 8.54
C GLY A 226 4.69 11.41 7.92
N TYR A 227 3.90 12.15 8.70
CA TYR A 227 3.20 13.36 8.26
C TYR A 227 2.91 14.31 9.43
N GLY A 228 2.82 15.60 9.13
CA GLY A 228 2.55 16.63 10.13
C GLY A 228 1.12 16.61 10.68
N TRP A 229 0.93 17.21 11.86
CA TRP A 229 -0.38 17.29 12.55
C TRP A 229 -1.49 17.90 11.67
N GLY A 230 -1.14 18.78 10.73
CA GLY A 230 -2.08 19.37 9.78
C GLY A 230 -2.83 18.33 8.93
N VAL A 231 -2.25 17.16 8.65
CA VAL A 231 -2.96 16.07 7.95
C VAL A 231 -4.06 15.48 8.84
N VAL A 232 -3.76 15.26 10.12
CA VAL A 232 -4.71 14.73 11.10
C VAL A 232 -5.82 15.76 11.39
N ALA A 233 -5.45 16.99 11.73
CA ALA A 233 -6.36 18.04 12.13
C ALA A 233 -7.09 18.75 10.97
N GLY A 234 -6.48 18.78 9.78
CA GLY A 234 -6.99 19.47 8.60
C GLY A 234 -7.84 18.60 7.68
N GLY A 235 -7.68 17.27 7.72
CA GLY A 235 -8.43 16.33 6.89
C GLY A 235 -9.95 16.37 7.10
N SER A 236 -10.70 15.78 6.17
CA SER A 236 -12.16 15.67 6.30
C SER A 236 -12.54 14.98 7.62
N PRO A 237 -13.49 15.54 8.39
CA PRO A 237 -14.02 14.87 9.58
C PRO A 237 -14.93 13.68 9.22
N VAL A 238 -15.44 13.64 7.98
CA VAL A 238 -16.26 12.52 7.49
C VAL A 238 -15.37 11.29 7.38
N ARG A 239 -15.86 10.17 7.90
CA ARG A 239 -15.21 8.85 7.81
C ARG A 239 -16.09 7.89 7.03
N PHE A 240 -15.48 6.85 6.50
CA PHE A 240 -16.14 5.75 5.85
C PHE A 240 -15.65 4.46 6.48
N ASP A 241 -16.49 3.45 6.50
CA ASP A 241 -16.15 2.09 6.89
C ASP A 241 -17.07 1.11 6.15
N LEU A 242 -16.79 -0.17 6.24
CA LEU A 242 -17.70 -1.22 5.80
C LEU A 242 -18.94 -1.21 6.70
N ALA A 243 -20.12 -1.32 6.07
CA ALA A 243 -21.37 -1.49 6.79
C ALA A 243 -21.48 -2.95 7.27
N ARG A 244 -21.11 -3.17 8.54
CA ARG A 244 -21.17 -4.47 9.20
C ARG A 244 -22.46 -4.64 10.00
N ASP A 245 -22.94 -5.88 10.13
CA ASP A 245 -24.14 -6.20 10.91
C ASP A 245 -24.06 -5.74 12.38
N ASN A 246 -22.87 -5.85 12.98
CA ASN A 246 -22.61 -5.46 14.36
C ASN A 246 -22.47 -3.94 14.54
N LYS A 247 -22.58 -3.14 13.47
CA LYS A 247 -22.46 -1.67 13.50
C LYS A 247 -21.16 -1.16 14.11
N ASN A 248 -20.09 -1.95 13.96
CA ASN A 248 -18.77 -1.71 14.55
C ASN A 248 -18.79 -1.59 16.09
N MET A 249 -19.79 -2.18 16.77
CA MET A 249 -19.91 -2.07 18.23
C MET A 249 -18.79 -2.80 19.00
N ASP A 250 -18.01 -3.62 18.30
CA ASP A 250 -16.77 -4.25 18.76
C ASP A 250 -15.57 -3.29 18.76
N ARG A 251 -15.64 -2.14 18.08
CA ARG A 251 -14.61 -1.09 18.11
C ARG A 251 -14.70 -0.26 19.38
N ALA A 252 -13.65 0.51 19.70
CA ALA A 252 -13.73 1.53 20.75
C ALA A 252 -14.87 2.55 20.47
N GLU A 253 -15.47 3.13 21.51
CA GLU A 253 -16.48 4.19 21.33
C GLU A 253 -15.88 5.42 20.66
N VAL A 254 -14.66 5.77 21.05
CA VAL A 254 -13.91 6.91 20.51
C VAL A 254 -12.51 6.48 20.11
N GLU A 255 -12.12 6.82 18.89
CA GLU A 255 -10.75 6.72 18.39
C GLU A 255 -10.26 8.13 18.08
N GLY A 256 -8.99 8.40 18.32
CA GLY A 256 -8.48 9.74 18.08
C GLY A 256 -6.99 9.90 18.29
N TRP A 257 -6.57 11.15 18.15
CA TRP A 257 -5.19 11.58 18.33
C TRP A 257 -5.13 12.79 19.24
N ILE A 258 -4.02 12.95 19.94
CA ILE A 258 -3.58 14.20 20.54
C ILE A 258 -2.21 14.58 19.98
N ASN A 259 -1.91 15.88 19.89
CA ASN A 259 -0.60 16.35 19.46
C ASN A 259 0.44 16.28 20.60
N SER A 260 1.72 16.46 20.26
CA SER A 260 2.81 16.37 21.25
C SER A 260 2.71 17.42 22.37
N GLU A 261 2.11 18.59 22.11
CA GLU A 261 1.88 19.63 23.14
C GLU A 261 0.86 19.16 24.20
N ALA A 262 -0.23 18.54 23.76
CA ALA A 262 -1.23 17.95 24.65
C ALA A 262 -0.65 16.75 25.42
N ALA A 263 0.17 15.92 24.77
CA ALA A 263 0.86 14.82 25.43
C ALA A 263 1.88 15.29 26.48
N GLU A 264 2.63 16.37 26.22
CA GLU A 264 3.54 16.95 27.21
C GLU A 264 2.76 17.47 28.43
N SER A 265 1.62 18.13 28.21
CA SER A 265 0.74 18.61 29.29
C SER A 265 0.19 17.45 30.13
N LEU A 266 -0.24 16.37 29.47
CA LEU A 266 -0.70 15.13 30.09
C LEU A 266 0.36 14.53 31.03
N PHE A 267 1.61 14.43 30.56
CA PHE A 267 2.69 13.80 31.33
C PHE A 267 3.27 14.70 32.42
N ALA A 268 3.23 16.02 32.24
CA ALA A 268 3.69 16.98 33.24
C ALA A 268 2.92 16.87 34.58
N ASP A 269 1.63 16.55 34.55
CA ASP A 269 0.80 16.33 35.75
C ASP A 269 1.29 15.17 36.62
N MET A 270 1.98 14.21 36.02
CA MET A 270 2.60 13.08 36.71
C MET A 270 4.04 13.36 37.13
N GLY A 271 4.54 14.58 36.89
CA GLY A 271 5.93 14.95 37.15
C GLY A 271 6.92 14.29 36.19
N THR A 272 6.49 13.93 34.97
CA THR A 272 7.33 13.37 33.91
C THR A 272 7.19 14.18 32.61
N SER A 273 7.90 13.80 31.56
CA SER A 273 7.86 14.45 30.24
C SER A 273 7.57 13.44 29.13
N LEU A 274 7.20 13.92 27.93
CA LEU A 274 7.02 13.06 26.76
C LEU A 274 8.29 12.26 26.45
N ALA A 275 9.46 12.89 26.54
CA ALA A 275 10.75 12.23 26.30
C ALA A 275 11.03 11.12 27.32
N ALA A 276 10.78 11.35 28.61
CA ALA A 276 10.97 10.33 29.64
C ALA A 276 9.97 9.17 29.49
N MET A 277 8.75 9.44 28.98
CA MET A 277 7.76 8.41 28.69
C MET A 277 8.14 7.56 27.47
N HIS A 278 8.80 8.14 26.47
CA HIS A 278 9.45 7.38 25.39
C HIS A 278 10.53 6.45 25.92
N GLU A 279 11.49 6.98 26.69
CA GLU A 279 12.55 6.15 27.32
C GLU A 279 11.97 5.01 28.15
N ARG A 280 10.89 5.29 28.89
CA ARG A 280 10.20 4.27 29.70
C ARG A 280 9.49 3.22 28.85
N ALA A 281 8.82 3.62 27.77
CA ALA A 281 8.11 2.69 26.88
C ALA A 281 9.06 1.76 26.10
N LEU A 282 10.32 2.15 25.96
CA LEU A 282 11.36 1.33 25.32
C LEU A 282 12.09 0.38 26.29
N GLY A 283 11.86 0.49 27.60
CA GLY A 283 12.54 -0.36 28.58
C GLY A 283 11.99 -1.79 28.58
N ASP A 284 12.87 -2.79 28.69
CA ASP A 284 12.51 -4.22 28.77
C ASP A 284 11.55 -4.55 29.95
N ASP A 285 11.50 -3.69 30.97
CA ASP A 285 10.62 -3.82 32.14
C ASP A 285 9.37 -2.93 32.06
N PHE A 286 9.10 -2.33 30.91
CA PHE A 286 7.91 -1.52 30.69
C PHE A 286 6.65 -2.30 31.03
N LYS A 287 5.73 -1.62 31.72
CA LYS A 287 4.37 -2.09 31.96
C LYS A 287 3.42 -0.94 31.77
N ALA A 288 2.30 -1.22 31.12
CA ALA A 288 1.18 -0.29 31.06
C ALA A 288 0.83 0.23 32.46
N MET A 289 0.55 1.53 32.54
CA MET A 289 0.40 2.21 33.82
C MET A 289 -0.80 3.15 33.81
N PRO A 290 -1.58 3.21 34.91
CA PRO A 290 -2.60 4.23 35.07
C PRO A 290 -1.94 5.61 35.12
N LEU A 291 -2.61 6.60 34.54
CA LEU A 291 -2.17 8.00 34.61
C LEU A 291 -2.87 8.78 35.74
N ASP A 292 -3.72 8.12 36.53
CA ASP A 292 -4.57 8.74 37.56
C ASP A 292 -5.42 9.91 37.03
N LEU A 293 -5.83 9.78 35.76
CA LEU A 293 -6.66 10.73 35.03
C LEU A 293 -7.98 10.11 34.60
N LYS A 294 -8.97 10.98 34.43
CA LYS A 294 -10.31 10.66 33.96
C LYS A 294 -10.58 11.40 32.66
N ALA A 295 -10.75 10.66 31.57
CA ALA A 295 -11.04 11.19 30.26
C ALA A 295 -12.55 11.34 30.02
N SER A 296 -12.97 12.49 29.49
CA SER A 296 -14.31 12.69 28.96
C SER A 296 -14.30 13.31 27.57
N VAL A 297 -15.15 12.80 26.68
CA VAL A 297 -15.38 13.32 25.33
C VAL A 297 -16.74 12.86 24.81
N THR A 298 -17.44 13.77 24.15
CA THR A 298 -18.72 13.52 23.50
C THR A 298 -18.59 13.74 22.00
N ILE A 299 -19.19 12.84 21.22
CA ILE A 299 -19.30 12.98 19.76
C ILE A 299 -20.76 12.78 19.38
N ASP A 300 -21.38 13.82 18.83
CA ASP A 300 -22.66 13.70 18.12
C ASP A 300 -22.35 13.47 16.62
N ASN A 301 -22.93 12.41 16.09
CA ASN A 301 -22.64 11.84 14.79
C ASN A 301 -23.92 11.65 13.99
N LYS A 302 -23.79 11.62 12.66
CA LYS A 302 -24.80 11.07 11.76
C LYS A 302 -24.16 9.99 10.92
N TYR A 303 -24.97 9.09 10.39
CA TYR A 303 -24.48 8.11 9.44
C TYR A 303 -25.43 7.88 8.29
N GLU A 304 -24.86 7.48 7.17
CA GLU A 304 -25.54 7.20 5.91
C GLU A 304 -24.98 5.90 5.35
N TYR A 305 -25.86 4.96 4.99
CA TYR A 305 -25.45 3.75 4.29
C TYR A 305 -25.35 4.06 2.80
N LEU A 306 -24.28 3.55 2.20
CA LEU A 306 -23.96 3.71 0.79
C LEU A 306 -23.56 2.34 0.25
N GLU A 307 -23.64 2.18 -1.06
CA GLU A 307 -23.11 1.01 -1.76
C GLU A 307 -22.18 1.50 -2.85
N SER A 308 -21.14 0.72 -3.11
CA SER A 308 -20.18 0.92 -4.20
C SER A 308 -19.73 -0.44 -4.73
N ASP A 309 -19.05 -0.50 -5.87
CA ASP A 309 -18.70 -1.77 -6.51
C ASP A 309 -17.18 -1.95 -6.73
N ASN A 310 -16.67 -3.11 -6.31
CA ASN A 310 -15.46 -3.65 -6.92
C ASN A 310 -15.83 -4.21 -8.31
N VAL A 311 -14.91 -4.14 -9.29
CA VAL A 311 -15.08 -4.78 -10.60
C VAL A 311 -14.08 -5.91 -10.73
N ILE A 312 -14.60 -7.12 -10.99
CA ILE A 312 -13.84 -8.35 -10.94
C ILE A 312 -14.15 -9.19 -12.18
N GLY A 313 -13.11 -9.47 -12.95
CA GLY A 313 -13.13 -10.41 -14.07
C GLY A 313 -11.99 -11.41 -13.95
N TYR A 314 -12.15 -12.61 -14.50
CA TYR A 314 -11.09 -13.61 -14.43
C TYR A 314 -10.96 -14.46 -15.70
N ILE A 315 -9.75 -14.96 -15.92
CA ILE A 315 -9.46 -16.01 -16.90
C ILE A 315 -9.30 -17.31 -16.13
N GLU A 316 -10.11 -18.31 -16.45
CA GLU A 316 -10.05 -19.61 -15.79
C GLU A 316 -8.82 -20.41 -16.23
N GLY A 317 -8.09 -20.97 -15.28
CA GLY A 317 -6.94 -21.84 -15.52
C GLY A 317 -7.33 -23.17 -16.16
N SER A 318 -6.53 -23.62 -17.13
CA SER A 318 -6.76 -24.85 -17.88
C SER A 318 -6.49 -26.14 -17.09
N LYS A 319 -5.65 -26.08 -16.05
CA LYS A 319 -5.24 -27.26 -15.24
C LYS A 319 -5.58 -27.11 -13.76
N TYR A 320 -5.43 -25.92 -13.20
CA TYR A 320 -5.61 -25.63 -11.77
C TYR A 320 -6.53 -24.42 -11.59
N PRO A 321 -7.82 -24.52 -11.92
CA PRO A 321 -8.74 -23.37 -11.96
C PRO A 321 -8.97 -22.69 -10.60
N GLU A 322 -8.67 -23.37 -9.49
CA GLU A 322 -8.78 -22.81 -8.13
C GLU A 322 -7.48 -22.14 -7.64
N GLU A 323 -6.33 -22.49 -8.23
CA GLU A 323 -5.07 -21.78 -7.98
C GLU A 323 -5.04 -20.52 -8.84
N HIS A 324 -4.62 -19.37 -8.28
CA HIS A 324 -4.75 -18.13 -9.03
C HIS A 324 -3.72 -17.06 -8.70
N VAL A 325 -3.50 -16.18 -9.68
CA VAL A 325 -2.71 -14.94 -9.58
C VAL A 325 -3.68 -13.76 -9.56
N ILE A 326 -3.44 -12.77 -8.69
CA ILE A 326 -4.30 -11.60 -8.56
C ILE A 326 -3.59 -10.36 -9.12
N TYR A 327 -4.25 -9.61 -9.98
CA TYR A 327 -3.87 -8.24 -10.35
C TYR A 327 -4.87 -7.27 -9.73
N MET A 328 -4.38 -6.24 -9.05
CA MET A 328 -5.19 -5.32 -8.27
C MET A 328 -4.78 -3.87 -8.50
N ALA A 329 -5.76 -2.98 -8.50
CA ALA A 329 -5.63 -1.53 -8.38
C ALA A 329 -6.94 -0.98 -7.80
N HIS A 330 -6.95 0.22 -7.24
CA HIS A 330 -8.21 0.93 -7.02
C HIS A 330 -8.58 1.78 -8.23
N TRP A 331 -9.88 2.03 -8.38
CA TRP A 331 -10.43 2.89 -9.43
C TRP A 331 -11.00 4.21 -8.90
N ASP A 332 -11.27 4.29 -7.59
CA ASP A 332 -11.90 5.45 -6.99
C ASP A 332 -10.90 6.54 -6.64
N HIS A 333 -11.32 7.79 -6.84
CA HIS A 333 -10.60 8.96 -6.35
C HIS A 333 -11.51 9.87 -5.50
N LEU A 334 -11.12 11.13 -5.29
CA LEU A 334 -11.77 11.99 -4.29
C LEU A 334 -13.09 12.63 -4.75
N GLY A 335 -13.46 12.54 -6.03
CA GLY A 335 -14.68 13.11 -6.60
C GLY A 335 -14.51 14.59 -6.97
N SER A 336 -15.41 15.44 -6.47
CA SER A 336 -15.33 16.89 -6.71
C SER A 336 -15.54 17.72 -5.44
N ASN A 337 -14.89 18.88 -5.37
CA ASN A 337 -15.10 19.89 -4.36
C ASN A 337 -15.73 21.14 -5.01
N PRO A 338 -17.06 21.30 -4.94
CA PRO A 338 -17.76 22.36 -5.64
C PRO A 338 -17.44 23.77 -5.11
N ILE A 339 -16.79 23.87 -3.95
CA ILE A 339 -16.42 25.12 -3.29
C ILE A 339 -15.07 25.65 -3.81
N ASN A 340 -14.26 24.82 -4.48
CA ASN A 340 -13.04 25.30 -5.13
C ASN A 340 -13.41 26.24 -6.30
N PRO A 341 -12.91 27.50 -6.31
CA PRO A 341 -13.27 28.46 -7.35
C PRO A 341 -12.62 28.19 -8.72
N ASP A 342 -11.49 27.48 -8.76
CA ASP A 342 -10.69 27.31 -9.99
C ASP A 342 -11.07 26.03 -10.72
N ASP A 343 -10.61 24.89 -10.18
CA ASP A 343 -10.96 23.56 -10.65
C ASP A 343 -11.50 22.72 -9.49
N LYS A 344 -12.59 22.01 -9.76
CA LYS A 344 -13.43 21.34 -8.78
C LYS A 344 -13.26 19.84 -8.80
N ILE A 345 -12.66 19.26 -9.83
CA ILE A 345 -12.63 17.81 -10.01
C ILE A 345 -11.27 17.30 -9.53
N TYR A 346 -11.26 16.21 -8.78
CA TYR A 346 -10.03 15.49 -8.46
C TYR A 346 -9.93 14.36 -9.48
N ASN A 347 -9.29 14.64 -10.62
CA ASN A 347 -9.26 13.70 -11.75
C ASN A 347 -8.43 12.45 -11.48
N GLY A 348 -7.41 12.54 -10.63
CA GLY A 348 -6.61 11.38 -10.20
C GLY A 348 -5.99 10.64 -11.37
N ALA A 349 -5.24 11.35 -12.20
CA ALA A 349 -4.63 10.76 -13.38
C ALA A 349 -3.49 9.82 -13.00
N GLN A 350 -2.56 10.28 -12.17
CA GLN A 350 -1.47 9.46 -11.66
C GLN A 350 -1.92 8.62 -10.46
N ASP A 351 -2.57 9.24 -9.48
CA ASP A 351 -3.24 8.59 -8.37
C ASP A 351 -4.75 8.68 -8.59
N ASP A 352 -5.38 7.73 -9.26
CA ASP A 352 -5.07 6.30 -9.31
C ASP A 352 -5.24 5.68 -10.71
N ALA A 353 -5.71 6.47 -11.68
CA ALA A 353 -6.13 5.97 -12.99
C ALA A 353 -5.01 5.23 -13.73
N THR A 354 -3.74 5.54 -13.46
CA THR A 354 -2.62 4.74 -13.98
C THR A 354 -2.70 3.27 -13.57
N GLY A 355 -2.96 2.98 -12.29
CA GLY A 355 -3.06 1.62 -11.74
C GLY A 355 -4.21 0.83 -12.38
N THR A 356 -5.40 1.42 -12.39
CA THR A 356 -6.58 0.80 -13.02
C THR A 356 -6.39 0.57 -14.52
N ALA A 357 -5.85 1.54 -15.26
CA ALA A 357 -5.49 1.35 -16.68
C ALA A 357 -4.44 0.24 -16.86
N GLY A 358 -3.56 0.04 -15.87
CA GLY A 358 -2.58 -1.04 -15.84
C GLY A 358 -3.21 -2.42 -15.71
N VAL A 359 -4.15 -2.61 -14.77
CA VAL A 359 -4.94 -3.85 -14.64
C VAL A 359 -5.66 -4.16 -15.95
N MET A 360 -6.32 -3.15 -16.53
CA MET A 360 -7.01 -3.27 -17.82
C MET A 360 -6.07 -3.69 -18.95
N ALA A 361 -4.90 -3.04 -19.06
CA ALA A 361 -3.93 -3.35 -20.10
C ALA A 361 -3.36 -4.77 -19.99
N ILE A 362 -3.13 -5.27 -18.77
CA ILE A 362 -2.67 -6.64 -18.51
C ILE A 362 -3.80 -7.65 -18.80
N ALA A 363 -5.03 -7.36 -18.39
CA ALA A 363 -6.20 -8.19 -18.67
C ALA A 363 -6.41 -8.39 -20.17
N GLU A 364 -6.32 -7.30 -20.95
CA GLU A 364 -6.41 -7.35 -22.42
C GLU A 364 -5.33 -8.25 -23.05
N GLN A 365 -4.10 -8.23 -22.51
CA GLN A 365 -3.00 -9.03 -23.03
C GLN A 365 -3.19 -10.52 -22.71
N PHE A 366 -3.58 -10.87 -21.48
CA PHE A 366 -3.88 -12.27 -21.15
C PHE A 366 -5.08 -12.81 -21.92
N ALA A 367 -6.09 -11.99 -22.20
CA ALA A 367 -7.25 -12.40 -23.02
C ALA A 367 -6.87 -12.81 -24.45
N LYS A 368 -5.74 -12.30 -24.96
CA LYS A 368 -5.19 -12.62 -26.29
C LYS A 368 -4.14 -13.73 -26.26
N ALA A 369 -3.65 -14.09 -25.08
CA ALA A 369 -2.60 -15.08 -24.89
C ALA A 369 -3.13 -16.52 -24.89
N GLU A 370 -2.22 -17.49 -24.78
CA GLU A 370 -2.62 -18.86 -24.50
C GLU A 370 -3.25 -18.97 -23.10
N GLN A 371 -4.24 -19.85 -22.95
CA GLN A 371 -4.92 -20.04 -21.68
C GLN A 371 -3.93 -20.53 -20.61
N PRO A 372 -3.79 -19.83 -19.47
CA PRO A 372 -2.84 -20.20 -18.42
C PRO A 372 -3.22 -21.51 -17.72
N GLU A 373 -2.27 -22.14 -17.02
CA GLU A 373 -2.55 -23.34 -16.23
C GLU A 373 -3.37 -23.04 -14.98
N ARG A 374 -3.07 -21.93 -14.31
CA ARG A 374 -3.78 -21.38 -13.14
C ARG A 374 -4.70 -20.24 -13.56
N SER A 375 -5.73 -19.96 -12.78
CA SER A 375 -6.60 -18.82 -13.05
C SER A 375 -5.88 -17.49 -12.83
N ILE A 376 -6.32 -16.44 -13.53
CA ILE A 376 -5.85 -15.07 -13.30
C ILE A 376 -7.07 -14.22 -12.99
N VAL A 377 -7.03 -13.53 -11.85
CA VAL A 377 -8.11 -12.67 -11.36
C VAL A 377 -7.67 -11.21 -11.49
N PHE A 378 -8.47 -10.41 -12.18
CA PHE A 378 -8.29 -8.97 -12.34
C PHE A 378 -9.33 -8.25 -11.50
N ILE A 379 -8.87 -7.39 -10.60
CA ILE A 379 -9.71 -6.73 -9.61
C ILE A 379 -9.38 -5.24 -9.64
N THR A 380 -10.39 -4.41 -9.88
CA THR A 380 -10.32 -2.98 -9.61
C THR A 380 -11.24 -2.67 -8.45
N VAL A 381 -10.69 -2.23 -7.32
CA VAL A 381 -11.45 -2.05 -6.07
C VAL A 381 -11.92 -0.62 -5.88
N THR A 382 -12.99 -0.46 -5.11
CA THR A 382 -13.53 0.84 -4.70
C THR A 382 -13.07 1.24 -3.28
N ALA A 383 -13.29 2.49 -2.93
CA ALA A 383 -13.13 3.06 -1.60
C ALA A 383 -11.73 2.84 -0.98
N GLU A 384 -10.68 2.84 -1.80
CA GLU A 384 -9.28 2.87 -1.33
C GLU A 384 -9.02 4.18 -0.58
N GLU A 385 -9.42 5.29 -1.19
CA GLU A 385 -9.22 6.67 -0.70
C GLU A 385 -10.01 6.97 0.58
N ARG A 386 -10.83 6.01 0.98
CA ARG A 386 -11.71 6.01 2.14
C ARG A 386 -11.25 5.03 3.22
N GLY A 387 -10.13 4.33 3.00
CA GLY A 387 -9.49 3.43 3.97
C GLY A 387 -9.39 1.99 3.50
N LEU A 388 -9.08 1.74 2.23
CA LEU A 388 -8.87 0.39 1.66
C LEU A 388 -10.14 -0.50 1.76
N LEU A 389 -11.33 0.08 1.65
CA LEU A 389 -12.57 -0.62 2.04
C LEU A 389 -12.99 -1.68 1.03
N GLY A 390 -12.86 -1.43 -0.27
CA GLY A 390 -13.19 -2.41 -1.32
C GLY A 390 -12.27 -3.63 -1.29
N SER A 391 -10.96 -3.43 -1.09
CA SER A 391 -10.02 -4.55 -0.93
C SER A 391 -10.20 -5.30 0.38
N ALA A 392 -10.56 -4.62 1.47
CA ALA A 392 -10.92 -5.27 2.73
C ALA A 392 -12.14 -6.18 2.55
N TRP A 393 -13.17 -5.70 1.84
CA TRP A 393 -14.36 -6.50 1.53
C TRP A 393 -14.04 -7.71 0.66
N TYR A 394 -13.25 -7.52 -0.40
CA TYR A 394 -12.80 -8.62 -1.26
C TYR A 394 -11.97 -9.66 -0.47
N ALA A 395 -11.10 -9.22 0.43
CA ALA A 395 -10.29 -10.12 1.25
C ALA A 395 -11.13 -11.01 2.19
N GLU A 396 -12.35 -10.58 2.54
CA GLU A 396 -13.32 -11.35 3.33
C GLU A 396 -14.29 -12.16 2.46
N HIS A 397 -14.53 -11.71 1.23
CA HIS A 397 -15.48 -12.31 0.29
C HIS A 397 -14.81 -12.55 -1.09
N PRO A 398 -13.74 -13.34 -1.17
CA PRO A 398 -12.97 -13.45 -2.40
C PRO A 398 -13.70 -14.28 -3.47
N LEU A 399 -13.44 -14.01 -4.74
CA LEU A 399 -13.95 -14.82 -5.86
C LEU A 399 -13.45 -16.27 -5.81
N LEU A 400 -12.17 -16.44 -5.50
CA LEU A 400 -11.50 -17.73 -5.34
C LEU A 400 -10.80 -17.77 -3.96
N PRO A 401 -10.64 -18.95 -3.33
CA PRO A 401 -10.09 -19.04 -1.97
C PRO A 401 -8.66 -18.47 -1.86
N LEU A 402 -8.44 -17.47 -1.00
CA LEU A 402 -7.13 -16.79 -0.87
C LEU A 402 -5.99 -17.72 -0.42
N GLU A 403 -6.31 -18.82 0.23
CA GLU A 403 -5.35 -19.88 0.58
C GLU A 403 -4.68 -20.50 -0.65
N LYS A 404 -5.37 -20.43 -1.81
CA LYS A 404 -4.92 -20.87 -3.13
C LYS A 404 -4.52 -19.71 -4.06
N ALA A 405 -4.52 -18.47 -3.57
CA ALA A 405 -3.84 -17.38 -4.27
C ALA A 405 -2.32 -17.62 -4.22
N VAL A 406 -1.68 -17.76 -5.38
CA VAL A 406 -0.24 -17.98 -5.51
C VAL A 406 0.53 -16.75 -5.07
N GLY A 407 0.04 -15.59 -5.50
CA GLY A 407 0.50 -14.26 -5.13
C GLY A 407 -0.33 -13.21 -5.87
N GLY A 408 -0.05 -11.94 -5.60
CA GLY A 408 -0.70 -10.83 -6.29
C GLY A 408 0.27 -9.74 -6.73
N ILE A 409 -0.19 -8.86 -7.61
CA ILE A 409 0.50 -7.65 -8.05
C ILE A 409 -0.48 -6.49 -7.92
N ASN A 410 -0.16 -5.53 -7.06
CA ASN A 410 -0.90 -4.29 -6.87
C ASN A 410 -0.23 -3.16 -7.63
N MET A 411 -1.02 -2.42 -8.39
CA MET A 411 -0.56 -1.32 -9.23
C MET A 411 -1.27 -0.05 -8.80
N ASP A 412 -0.47 0.92 -8.36
CA ASP A 412 -0.94 2.18 -7.80
C ASP A 412 0.15 3.24 -7.99
N MET A 413 -0.25 4.48 -8.24
CA MET A 413 0.61 5.65 -8.48
C MET A 413 1.79 5.38 -9.45
N MET A 414 1.55 4.84 -10.64
CA MET A 414 2.64 4.53 -11.59
C MET A 414 3.25 5.81 -12.18
N ASN A 415 4.59 5.81 -12.39
CA ASN A 415 5.29 7.01 -12.86
C ASN A 415 4.91 7.41 -14.29
N VAL A 416 4.74 8.71 -14.56
CA VAL A 416 4.38 9.25 -15.89
C VAL A 416 5.52 10.08 -16.53
N TYR A 417 6.75 9.89 -16.06
CA TYR A 417 7.90 10.76 -16.36
C TYR A 417 8.93 10.12 -17.30
N GLY A 418 8.61 8.93 -17.83
CA GLY A 418 9.45 8.20 -18.76
C GLY A 418 10.21 7.02 -18.13
N PRO A 419 11.11 6.39 -18.88
CA PRO A 419 11.83 5.20 -18.43
C PRO A 419 12.70 5.46 -17.19
N MET A 420 12.60 4.57 -16.19
CA MET A 420 13.40 4.57 -14.96
C MET A 420 14.32 3.35 -14.90
N LYS A 421 15.58 3.53 -14.46
CA LYS A 421 16.54 2.45 -14.26
C LYS A 421 16.18 1.59 -13.06
N ASP A 422 15.55 2.18 -12.06
CA ASP A 422 15.09 1.50 -10.87
C ASP A 422 13.59 1.19 -10.94
N MET A 423 13.19 0.21 -10.14
CA MET A 423 11.82 -0.11 -9.81
C MET A 423 11.73 -0.19 -8.30
N VAL A 424 11.04 0.77 -7.70
CA VAL A 424 10.93 0.87 -6.24
C VAL A 424 9.88 -0.12 -5.76
N VAL A 425 10.29 -1.06 -4.92
CA VAL A 425 9.40 -2.00 -4.24
C VAL A 425 9.01 -1.40 -2.91
N ILE A 426 7.72 -1.29 -2.64
CA ILE A 426 7.21 -0.89 -1.34
C ILE A 426 7.17 -2.15 -0.45
N GLY A 427 7.81 -2.10 0.71
CA GLY A 427 8.02 -3.31 1.54
C GLY A 427 9.08 -4.24 0.96
N TYR A 428 10.14 -3.68 0.37
CA TYR A 428 11.28 -4.43 -0.14
C TYR A 428 11.83 -5.39 0.92
N GLY A 429 12.01 -6.66 0.56
CA GLY A 429 12.48 -7.72 1.45
C GLY A 429 11.37 -8.48 2.18
N ASN A 430 10.09 -8.12 2.01
CA ASN A 430 9.00 -8.82 2.69
C ASN A 430 8.72 -10.21 2.12
N SER A 431 8.96 -10.46 0.83
CA SER A 431 8.61 -11.75 0.22
C SER A 431 9.49 -12.15 -0.95
N GLN A 432 9.42 -13.43 -1.32
CA GLN A 432 10.07 -13.98 -2.51
C GLN A 432 9.50 -13.45 -3.84
N MET A 433 8.49 -12.58 -3.80
CA MET A 433 8.02 -11.85 -4.99
C MET A 433 9.11 -10.92 -5.54
N ASP A 434 10.02 -10.44 -4.68
CA ASP A 434 11.11 -9.53 -5.07
C ASP A 434 12.13 -10.23 -5.97
N ASP A 435 12.43 -11.50 -5.69
CA ASP A 435 13.32 -12.32 -6.52
C ASP A 435 12.74 -12.53 -7.92
N LEU A 436 11.42 -12.79 -7.99
CA LEU A 436 10.70 -12.93 -9.25
C LEU A 436 10.66 -11.61 -10.02
N LEU A 437 10.45 -10.49 -9.32
CA LEU A 437 10.47 -9.16 -9.94
C LEU A 437 11.85 -8.86 -10.53
N ASN A 438 12.91 -9.04 -9.73
CA ASN A 438 14.28 -8.73 -10.12
C ASN A 438 14.69 -9.47 -11.40
N LYS A 439 14.28 -10.73 -11.55
CA LYS A 439 14.53 -11.54 -12.76
C LYS A 439 14.09 -10.83 -14.05
N TYR A 440 12.92 -10.17 -14.06
CA TYR A 440 12.38 -9.52 -15.25
C TYR A 440 12.80 -8.07 -15.38
N VAL A 441 12.98 -7.37 -14.26
CA VAL A 441 13.53 -6.01 -14.24
C VAL A 441 14.95 -6.00 -14.84
N GLN A 442 15.80 -6.98 -14.49
CA GLN A 442 17.15 -7.08 -15.05
C GLN A 442 17.18 -7.36 -16.56
N GLN A 443 16.15 -7.99 -17.13
CA GLN A 443 16.04 -8.21 -18.58
C GLN A 443 15.79 -6.91 -19.36
N GLN A 444 15.40 -5.84 -18.68
CA GLN A 444 15.25 -4.50 -19.25
C GLN A 444 16.46 -3.59 -18.95
N ASP A 445 17.59 -4.15 -18.50
CA ASP A 445 18.77 -3.40 -18.02
C ASP A 445 18.44 -2.42 -16.86
N ARG A 446 17.49 -2.82 -16.01
CA ARG A 446 17.02 -2.09 -14.83
C ARG A 446 17.38 -2.85 -13.54
N TYR A 447 17.16 -2.23 -12.38
CA TYR A 447 17.36 -2.83 -11.06
C TYR A 447 16.17 -2.56 -10.13
N ILE A 448 15.98 -3.38 -9.10
CA ILE A 448 15.00 -3.09 -8.04
C ILE A 448 15.66 -2.30 -6.91
N ALA A 449 14.89 -1.44 -6.25
CA ALA A 449 15.36 -0.63 -5.13
C ALA A 449 14.33 -0.61 -3.99
N PRO A 450 14.76 -0.48 -2.72
CA PRO A 450 13.84 -0.20 -1.63
C PRO A 450 13.26 1.21 -1.75
N GLU A 451 12.11 1.42 -1.13
CA GLU A 451 11.53 2.75 -0.96
C GLU A 451 12.40 3.64 -0.07
N PRO A 452 12.47 4.96 -0.32
CA PRO A 452 13.37 5.85 0.40
C PRO A 452 12.87 6.27 1.79
N THR A 453 11.59 6.02 2.11
CA THR A 453 10.93 6.46 3.36
C THR A 453 10.11 5.33 4.00
N PRO A 454 10.75 4.21 4.37
CA PRO A 454 10.04 3.04 4.92
C PRO A 454 9.39 3.33 6.28
N GLU A 455 9.84 4.36 7.01
CA GLU A 455 9.23 4.83 8.26
C GLU A 455 7.79 5.34 8.09
N ALA A 456 7.40 5.74 6.87
CA ALA A 456 6.04 6.22 6.59
C ALA A 456 5.02 5.07 6.45
N GLY A 457 5.50 3.82 6.52
CA GLY A 457 4.69 2.61 6.47
C GLY A 457 3.85 2.49 5.20
N LEU A 458 4.41 2.87 4.04
CA LEU A 458 3.70 2.89 2.75
C LEU A 458 3.14 1.51 2.35
N PHE A 459 3.78 0.42 2.78
CA PHE A 459 3.29 -0.95 2.58
C PHE A 459 1.89 -1.17 3.18
N TYR A 460 1.52 -0.46 4.24
CA TYR A 460 0.22 -0.60 4.91
C TYR A 460 -0.81 0.44 4.42
N ARG A 461 -0.63 1.01 3.23
CA ARG A 461 -1.39 2.16 2.72
C ARG A 461 -2.04 1.96 1.36
N SER A 462 -2.06 0.75 0.83
CA SER A 462 -2.69 0.46 -0.45
C SER A 462 -3.29 -0.95 -0.41
N ASP A 463 -4.11 -1.30 -1.39
CA ASP A 463 -5.05 -2.41 -1.32
C ASP A 463 -4.44 -3.81 -1.11
N HIS A 464 -3.22 -4.02 -1.59
CA HIS A 464 -2.46 -5.25 -1.34
C HIS A 464 -2.38 -5.64 0.13
N PHE A 465 -2.39 -4.64 1.03
CA PHE A 465 -2.27 -4.86 2.46
C PHE A 465 -3.41 -5.74 3.01
N ASN A 466 -4.65 -5.57 2.53
CA ASN A 466 -5.77 -6.40 2.98
C ASN A 466 -5.62 -7.87 2.59
N LEU A 467 -4.98 -8.15 1.45
CA LEU A 467 -4.62 -9.52 1.06
C LEU A 467 -3.42 -10.05 1.85
N ALA A 468 -2.44 -9.20 2.16
CA ALA A 468 -1.31 -9.56 3.02
C ALA A 468 -1.78 -9.95 4.44
N LYS A 469 -2.77 -9.26 5.01
CA LYS A 469 -3.43 -9.66 6.28
C LYS A 469 -4.04 -11.07 6.23
N LYS A 470 -4.41 -11.56 5.05
CA LYS A 470 -4.89 -12.94 4.81
C LYS A 470 -3.77 -13.91 4.42
N GLY A 471 -2.51 -13.46 4.51
CA GLY A 471 -1.31 -14.23 4.24
C GLY A 471 -0.92 -14.30 2.76
N VAL A 472 -1.62 -13.67 1.83
CA VAL A 472 -1.28 -13.74 0.39
C VAL A 472 -0.07 -12.83 0.11
N PRO A 473 1.05 -13.34 -0.42
CA PRO A 473 2.16 -12.50 -0.86
C PRO A 473 1.73 -11.64 -2.05
N VAL A 474 1.69 -10.32 -1.87
CA VAL A 474 1.31 -9.38 -2.93
C VAL A 474 2.43 -8.37 -3.11
N LEU A 475 2.94 -8.30 -4.34
CA LEU A 475 3.92 -7.30 -4.73
C LEU A 475 3.24 -5.94 -4.85
N PHE A 476 3.81 -4.92 -4.23
CA PHE A 476 3.55 -3.54 -4.56
C PHE A 476 4.84 -2.87 -5.01
N ALA A 477 4.95 -2.61 -6.31
CA ALA A 477 6.12 -1.97 -6.89
C ALA A 477 5.67 -0.87 -7.84
N ARG A 478 6.42 0.23 -7.85
CA ARG A 478 6.14 1.41 -8.67
C ARG A 478 7.34 1.77 -9.52
N GLY A 479 7.17 2.76 -10.38
CA GLY A 479 8.32 3.43 -11.01
C GLY A 479 9.30 3.91 -9.96
N GLY A 480 10.60 3.83 -10.26
CA GLY A 480 11.61 4.38 -9.37
C GLY A 480 11.93 5.85 -9.63
N ASP A 481 13.02 6.32 -9.01
CA ASP A 481 13.46 7.71 -9.01
C ASP A 481 14.67 7.95 -9.95
N ASP A 482 15.32 6.90 -10.45
CA ASP A 482 16.53 6.95 -11.28
C ASP A 482 16.20 6.96 -12.78
N HIS A 483 15.80 8.12 -13.31
CA HIS A 483 15.48 8.25 -14.73
C HIS A 483 16.66 7.88 -15.64
N PHE A 484 16.41 7.12 -16.73
CA PHE A 484 17.46 6.65 -17.64
C PHE A 484 18.39 7.78 -18.15
N GLU A 485 17.78 8.86 -18.64
CA GLU A 485 18.50 10.02 -19.20
C GLU A 485 18.83 11.12 -18.18
N LYS A 486 17.95 11.36 -17.18
CA LYS A 486 18.00 12.54 -16.30
C LYS A 486 18.51 12.24 -14.89
N GLY A 487 18.61 10.96 -14.52
CA GLY A 487 19.16 10.48 -13.24
C GLY A 487 18.24 10.69 -12.02
N LYS A 488 18.73 10.25 -10.86
CA LYS A 488 18.02 10.18 -9.57
C LYS A 488 17.43 11.50 -9.09
N GLU A 489 18.17 12.60 -9.21
CA GLU A 489 17.70 13.89 -8.69
C GLU A 489 16.44 14.36 -9.42
N TYR A 490 16.37 14.12 -10.74
CA TYR A 490 15.20 14.47 -11.52
C TYR A 490 13.97 13.67 -11.10
N GLY A 491 14.08 12.33 -10.99
CA GLY A 491 12.92 11.51 -10.59
C GLY A 491 12.46 11.82 -9.17
N ALA A 492 13.40 11.99 -8.23
CA ALA A 492 13.09 12.43 -6.87
C ALA A 492 12.41 13.82 -6.84
N GLU A 493 12.84 14.75 -7.70
CA GLU A 493 12.18 16.05 -7.85
C GLU A 493 10.77 15.92 -8.42
N GLN A 494 10.54 15.07 -9.43
CA GLN A 494 9.19 14.82 -9.95
C GLN A 494 8.26 14.25 -8.88
N MET A 495 8.71 13.26 -8.10
CA MET A 495 7.94 12.70 -7.00
C MET A 495 7.63 13.74 -5.93
N ARG A 496 8.61 14.56 -5.53
CA ARG A 496 8.38 15.67 -4.58
C ARG A 496 7.36 16.67 -5.11
N ASN A 497 7.46 17.05 -6.38
CA ASN A 497 6.55 17.98 -7.02
C ASN A 497 5.13 17.42 -7.10
N PHE A 498 4.99 16.15 -7.46
CA PHE A 498 3.70 15.47 -7.49
C PHE A 498 3.06 15.45 -6.11
N ILE A 499 3.75 14.97 -5.08
CA ILE A 499 3.23 14.96 -3.69
C ILE A 499 2.87 16.37 -3.22
N ALA A 500 3.71 17.36 -3.54
CA ALA A 500 3.52 18.72 -3.08
C ALA A 500 2.41 19.47 -3.82
N ASN A 501 2.14 19.17 -5.09
CA ASN A 501 1.30 20.01 -5.95
C ASN A 501 0.11 19.29 -6.56
N ASP A 502 0.19 17.98 -6.82
CA ASP A 502 -0.79 17.24 -7.63
C ASP A 502 -1.49 16.13 -6.85
N TYR A 503 -0.79 15.39 -5.99
CA TYR A 503 -1.36 14.31 -5.18
C TYR A 503 -2.58 14.79 -4.37
N HIS A 504 -3.71 14.11 -4.56
CA HIS A 504 -4.99 14.43 -3.91
C HIS A 504 -5.49 15.84 -4.19
N LYS A 505 -5.15 16.40 -5.36
CA LYS A 505 -5.50 17.76 -5.78
C LYS A 505 -6.06 17.78 -7.18
N PRO A 506 -6.82 18.83 -7.53
CA PRO A 506 -7.40 18.93 -8.87
C PRO A 506 -6.37 18.88 -10.00
N SER A 507 -5.13 19.33 -9.77
CA SER A 507 -4.08 19.32 -10.78
C SER A 507 -3.51 17.93 -11.12
N ASP A 508 -3.91 16.85 -10.45
CA ASP A 508 -3.64 15.48 -10.92
C ASP A 508 -4.52 15.13 -12.13
N GLU A 509 -4.30 15.83 -13.23
CA GLU A 509 -4.98 15.66 -14.50
C GLU A 509 -4.10 14.92 -15.51
N TYR A 510 -4.75 14.22 -16.45
CA TYR A 510 -4.02 13.65 -17.57
C TYR A 510 -3.45 14.78 -18.44
N ARG A 511 -2.15 14.69 -18.74
CA ARG A 511 -1.49 15.62 -19.65
C ARG A 511 -0.96 14.90 -20.89
N GLU A 512 -1.11 15.54 -22.04
CA GLU A 512 -0.62 14.98 -23.31
C GLU A 512 0.91 14.82 -23.34
N ASP A 513 1.63 15.54 -22.47
CA ASP A 513 3.08 15.46 -22.34
C ASP A 513 3.57 14.32 -21.41
N PHE A 514 2.66 13.52 -20.84
CA PHE A 514 3.03 12.32 -20.09
C PHE A 514 3.86 11.36 -20.95
N ASP A 515 5.05 11.02 -20.44
CA ASP A 515 5.93 10.02 -21.02
C ASP A 515 5.62 8.64 -20.40
N LEU A 516 4.68 7.94 -21.01
CA LEU A 516 4.16 6.66 -20.52
C LEU A 516 5.08 5.47 -20.83
N ARG A 517 6.23 5.67 -21.48
CA ARG A 517 7.16 4.57 -21.83
C ARG A 517 7.62 3.78 -20.62
N GLY A 518 7.86 4.46 -19.49
CA GLY A 518 8.23 3.80 -18.22
C GLY A 518 7.11 2.89 -17.67
N ILE A 519 5.85 3.28 -17.82
CA ILE A 519 4.71 2.43 -17.44
C ILE A 519 4.65 1.19 -18.32
N GLN A 520 4.83 1.34 -19.63
CA GLN A 520 4.81 0.22 -20.57
C GLN A 520 5.87 -0.84 -20.20
N GLN A 521 7.08 -0.40 -19.82
CA GLN A 521 8.13 -1.28 -19.30
C GLN A 521 7.69 -2.03 -18.03
N ASN A 522 7.07 -1.32 -17.07
CA ASN A 522 6.57 -1.92 -15.83
C ASN A 522 5.46 -2.94 -16.09
N LEU A 523 4.49 -2.62 -16.97
CA LEU A 523 3.41 -3.54 -17.34
C LEU A 523 3.95 -4.81 -18.01
N ALA A 524 4.96 -4.69 -18.87
CA ALA A 524 5.63 -5.85 -19.46
C ALA A 524 6.29 -6.74 -18.40
N VAL A 525 6.91 -6.15 -17.37
CA VAL A 525 7.46 -6.88 -16.22
C VAL A 525 6.35 -7.59 -15.44
N PHE A 526 5.30 -6.86 -15.05
CA PHE A 526 4.18 -7.42 -14.29
C PHE A 526 3.43 -8.53 -15.03
N TYR A 527 3.26 -8.40 -16.34
CA TYR A 527 2.69 -9.45 -17.18
C TYR A 527 3.55 -10.70 -17.15
N ARG A 528 4.87 -10.58 -17.40
CA ARG A 528 5.79 -11.74 -17.40
C ARG A 528 5.85 -12.43 -16.04
N MET A 529 5.83 -11.66 -14.95
CA MET A 529 5.76 -12.20 -13.59
C MET A 529 4.51 -13.03 -13.36
N GLY A 530 3.33 -12.47 -13.66
CA GLY A 530 2.08 -13.20 -13.45
C GLY A 530 1.92 -14.37 -14.42
N ASP A 531 2.45 -14.28 -15.63
CA ASP A 531 2.49 -15.41 -16.58
C ASP A 531 3.33 -16.58 -16.02
N GLU A 532 4.53 -16.30 -15.47
CA GLU A 532 5.33 -17.33 -14.80
C GLU A 532 4.66 -17.87 -13.55
N LEU A 533 4.01 -17.02 -12.74
CA LEU A 533 3.23 -17.51 -11.59
C LEU A 533 2.04 -18.36 -12.05
N ALA A 534 1.38 -18.03 -13.15
CA ALA A 534 0.22 -18.75 -13.63
C ALA A 534 0.58 -20.09 -14.32
N ASN A 535 1.79 -20.19 -14.88
CA ASN A 535 2.25 -21.33 -15.67
C ASN A 535 3.42 -22.11 -15.04
N SER A 536 3.73 -21.86 -13.77
CA SER A 536 4.70 -22.65 -13.00
C SER A 536 4.02 -23.37 -11.84
N ARG A 537 4.81 -24.10 -11.04
CA ARG A 537 4.39 -24.66 -9.76
C ARG A 537 4.99 -23.93 -8.56
N SER A 538 5.58 -22.76 -8.80
CA SER A 538 6.14 -21.91 -7.76
C SER A 538 5.05 -21.37 -6.84
N TRP A 539 5.39 -21.21 -5.56
CA TRP A 539 4.56 -20.61 -4.53
C TRP A 539 5.46 -19.69 -3.70
N PRO A 540 5.56 -18.40 -4.06
CA PRO A 540 6.31 -17.41 -3.29
C PRO A 540 5.87 -17.40 -1.82
N GLN A 541 6.82 -17.19 -0.91
CA GLN A 541 6.58 -17.11 0.53
C GLN A 541 6.98 -15.73 1.07
N TRP A 542 6.40 -15.36 2.20
CA TRP A 542 6.92 -14.28 3.05
C TRP A 542 8.30 -14.66 3.60
N THR A 543 9.14 -13.66 3.84
CA THR A 543 10.46 -13.84 4.46
C THR A 543 10.33 -14.19 5.95
N GLU A 544 11.38 -14.78 6.52
CA GLU A 544 11.39 -15.16 7.94
C GLU A 544 11.26 -13.93 8.83
N GLY A 545 10.46 -14.02 9.90
CA GLY A 545 10.16 -12.90 10.79
C GLY A 545 9.11 -11.91 10.29
N ASN A 546 8.63 -12.02 9.05
CA ASN A 546 7.57 -11.16 8.54
C ASN A 546 6.22 -11.47 9.22
N GLU A 547 5.47 -10.42 9.59
CA GLU A 547 4.23 -10.49 10.38
C GLU A 547 3.09 -11.25 9.69
N PHE A 548 3.13 -11.42 8.36
CA PHE A 548 2.10 -12.14 7.59
C PHE A 548 2.42 -13.62 7.35
N LYS A 549 3.67 -14.03 7.62
CA LYS A 549 4.13 -15.42 7.42
C LYS A 549 3.31 -16.44 8.23
N PRO A 550 3.01 -16.23 9.54
CA PRO A 550 2.25 -17.21 10.32
C PRO A 550 0.86 -17.48 9.74
N VAL A 551 0.16 -16.45 9.24
CA VAL A 551 -1.16 -16.60 8.62
C VAL A 551 -1.06 -17.42 7.33
N ARG A 552 -0.04 -17.17 6.50
CA ARG A 552 0.19 -17.94 5.27
C ARG A 552 0.49 -19.41 5.56
N GLU A 553 1.26 -19.71 6.59
CA GLU A 553 1.64 -21.07 6.96
C GLU A 553 0.45 -21.92 7.43
N GLN A 554 -0.55 -21.32 8.08
CA GLN A 554 -1.78 -22.02 8.50
C GLN A 554 -2.52 -22.69 7.34
N SER A 555 -2.41 -22.15 6.12
CA SER A 555 -3.05 -22.68 4.91
C SER A 555 -2.13 -23.52 4.02
N ALA A 556 -0.90 -23.83 4.44
CA ALA A 556 0.10 -24.50 3.61
C ALA A 556 -0.36 -25.85 3.02
N GLN A 557 -1.12 -26.64 3.79
CA GLN A 557 -1.61 -27.94 3.34
C GLN A 557 -2.58 -27.85 2.15
N GLN A 558 -3.31 -26.73 2.02
CA GLN A 558 -4.26 -26.51 0.92
C GLN A 558 -3.57 -26.31 -0.44
N ARG A 559 -2.26 -26.00 -0.41
CA ARG A 559 -1.40 -25.82 -1.60
C ARG A 559 -0.61 -27.08 -1.96
N GLN A 560 -0.42 -27.99 -1.00
CA GLN A 560 0.38 -29.21 -1.17
C GLN A 560 -0.41 -30.35 -1.83
N SER A 561 -1.73 -30.37 -1.71
CA SER A 561 -2.61 -31.37 -2.37
C SER A 561 -2.69 -31.25 -3.90
N ALA A 562 -1.92 -30.34 -4.49
CA ALA A 562 -1.84 -30.10 -5.94
C ALA A 562 -0.43 -30.37 -6.53
N GLN A 563 0.47 -31.02 -5.77
CA GLN A 563 1.68 -31.67 -6.29
C GLN A 563 1.41 -33.18 -6.40
#